data_AF-A0A3D8PGH4-F1
#
_entry.id   AF-A0A3D8PGH4-F1
#
_cell.length_a   1.000
_cell.length_b   1.000
_cell.length_c   1.000
_cell.angle_alpha   90.00
_cell.angle_beta   90.00
_cell.angle_gamma   90.00
#
_symmetry.space_group_name_H-M   'P 1'
#
loop_
_entity.id
_entity.type
_entity.pdbx_description
1 polymer ?
#
loop_
_entity_poly.entity_id
_entity_poly.type
_entity_poly.pdbx_seq_one_letter_code
_entity_poly.pdbx_strand_id
1 'polypeptide(L)'
;MSPQLSLLKQAKAELIALRADAALQKIQEFEKILERSALGSAGAQKCENALRDIQALASAAREGVAAAKRQLIEIASLSRRLETYDEHGRRVGNAIRNQHEGRF
;
A
#
# COMPACT_ATOMS: atom_id res chain seq x y z
N MET A 1 24.56 0.73 21.10
CA MET A 1 23.81 1.06 19.86
C MET A 1 22.92 2.25 20.17
N SER A 2 22.87 3.29 19.32
CA SER A 2 22.12 4.52 19.67
C SER A 2 20.60 4.28 19.63
N PRO A 3 19.82 4.92 20.53
CA PRO A 3 18.37 4.74 20.59
C PRO A 3 17.68 5.17 19.29
N GLN A 4 18.18 6.22 18.64
CA GLN A 4 17.68 6.72 17.35
C GLN A 4 17.76 5.64 16.26
N LEU A 5 18.91 4.98 16.12
CA LEU A 5 19.11 3.94 15.12
C LEU A 5 18.29 2.69 15.42
N SER A 6 18.05 2.39 16.69
CA SER A 6 17.20 1.27 17.11
C SER A 6 15.76 1.46 16.65
N LEU A 7 15.20 2.66 16.80
CA LEU A 7 13.85 2.98 16.35
C LEU A 7 13.70 2.85 14.84
N LEU A 8 14.68 3.30 14.06
CA LEU A 8 14.65 3.13 12.60
C LEU A 8 14.71 1.65 12.19
N LYS A 9 15.52 0.83 12.87
CA LYS A 9 15.52 -0.62 12.61
C LYS A 9 14.18 -1.27 12.95
N GLN A 10 13.54 -0.85 14.03
CA GLN A 10 12.20 -1.33 14.39
C GLN A 10 11.16 -0.89 13.35
N ALA A 11 11.19 0.38 12.91
CA ALA A 11 10.30 0.89 11.86
C ALA A 11 10.45 0.07 10.56
N LYS A 12 11.68 -0.24 10.17
CA LYS A 12 11.95 -1.11 9.00
C LYS A 12 11.35 -2.51 9.19
N ALA A 13 11.50 -3.12 10.37
CA ALA A 13 10.92 -4.43 10.66
C ALA A 13 9.39 -4.41 10.61
N GLU A 14 8.75 -3.38 11.16
CA GLU A 14 7.29 -3.21 11.11
C GLU A 14 6.78 -3.01 9.66
N LEU A 15 7.51 -2.27 8.82
CA LEU A 15 7.18 -2.15 7.39
C LEU A 15 7.28 -3.49 6.65
N ILE A 16 8.31 -4.29 6.93
CA ILE A 16 8.45 -5.64 6.35
C ILE A 16 7.28 -6.53 6.80
N ALA A 17 6.83 -6.38 8.05
CA ALA A 17 5.67 -7.08 8.60
C ALA A 17 4.32 -6.51 8.13
N LEU A 18 4.30 -5.56 7.18
CA LEU A 18 3.11 -4.88 6.67
C LEU A 18 2.29 -4.12 7.73
N ARG A 19 2.94 -3.71 8.82
CA ARG A 19 2.34 -2.94 9.92
C ARG A 19 2.70 -1.46 9.78
N ALA A 20 2.06 -0.80 8.82
CA ALA A 20 2.36 0.59 8.47
C ALA A 20 2.18 1.56 9.66
N ASP A 21 1.12 1.38 10.45
CA ASP A 21 0.85 2.25 11.60
C ASP A 21 1.91 2.11 12.69
N ALA A 22 2.33 0.88 12.99
CA ALA A 22 3.40 0.61 13.96
C ALA A 22 4.74 1.18 13.48
N ALA A 23 5.04 1.06 12.18
CA ALA A 23 6.23 1.68 11.60
C ALA A 23 6.21 3.21 11.73
N LEU A 24 5.06 3.84 11.47
CA LEU A 24 4.89 5.29 11.60
C LEU A 24 5.09 5.76 13.04
N GLN A 25 4.55 5.03 14.02
CA GLN A 25 4.77 5.33 15.44
C GLN A 25 6.27 5.35 15.79
N LYS A 26 7.06 4.39 15.27
CA LYS A 26 8.51 4.33 15.51
C LYS A 26 9.27 5.49 14.85
N ILE A 27 8.83 5.95 13.68
CA ILE A 27 9.40 7.13 13.02
C ILE A 27 9.10 8.40 13.82
N GLN A 28 7.87 8.56 14.31
CA GLN A 28 7.49 9.69 15.15
C GLN A 28 8.23 9.70 16.50
N GLU A 29 8.44 8.53 17.11
CA GLU A 29 9.29 8.40 18.30
C GLU A 29 10.73 8.83 18.01
N PHE A 30 11.26 8.48 16.84
CA PHE A 30 12.61 8.87 16.41
C PHE A 30 12.73 10.39 16.26
N GLU A 31 11.76 11.04 15.62
CA GLU A 31 11.72 12.51 15.47
C GLU A 31 11.73 13.22 16.82
N LYS A 32 10.91 12.78 17.78
CA LYS A 32 10.88 13.33 19.14
C LYS A 32 12.21 13.20 19.88
N ILE A 33 12.98 12.13 19.62
CA ILE A 33 14.31 11.97 20.22
C ILE A 33 15.32 12.92 19.56
N LEU A 34 15.23 13.14 18.25
CA LEU A 34 16.09 14.08 17.54
C LEU A 34 15.91 15.53 18.00
N GLU A 35 14.68 15.94 18.29
CA GLU A 35 14.39 17.28 18.84
C GLU A 35 15.12 17.55 20.16
N ARG A 36 15.43 16.50 20.92
CA ARG A 36 16.03 16.58 22.26
C ARG A 36 17.50 16.22 22.30
N SER A 37 18.07 15.70 21.20
CA SER A 37 19.43 15.18 21.18
C SER A 37 20.11 15.39 19.84
N ALA A 38 21.33 15.93 19.89
CA ALA A 38 22.17 16.03 18.71
C ALA A 38 22.82 14.67 18.40
N LEU A 39 22.78 14.27 17.13
CA LEU A 39 23.55 13.13 16.64
C LEU A 39 24.96 13.59 16.25
N GLY A 40 25.98 12.88 16.72
CA GLY A 40 27.32 12.99 16.14
C GLY A 40 27.34 12.52 14.68
N SER A 41 28.28 13.03 13.87
CA SER A 41 28.36 12.76 12.42
C SER A 41 28.24 11.28 12.03
N ALA A 42 28.95 10.38 12.72
CA ALA A 42 28.87 8.94 12.45
C ALA A 42 27.48 8.33 12.77
N GLY A 43 26.76 8.88 13.75
CA GLY A 43 25.40 8.47 14.10
C GLY A 43 24.37 9.01 13.09
N ALA A 44 24.56 10.24 12.64
CA ALA A 44 23.75 10.86 11.60
C ALA A 44 23.81 10.05 10.30
N GLN A 45 25.00 9.67 9.83
CA GLN A 45 25.16 8.88 8.60
C GLN A 45 24.44 7.52 8.68
N LYS A 46 24.49 6.85 9.82
CA LYS A 46 23.80 5.57 10.02
C LYS A 46 22.29 5.74 10.01
N CYS A 47 21.78 6.81 10.61
CA CYS A 47 20.35 7.11 10.60
C CYS A 47 19.88 7.49 9.19
N GLU A 48 20.67 8.27 8.46
CA GLU A 48 20.38 8.63 7.06
C GLU A 48 20.26 7.38 6.19
N ASN A 49 21.22 6.47 6.26
CA ASN A 49 21.17 5.22 5.50
C ASN A 49 19.91 4.39 5.85
N ALA A 50 19.58 4.29 7.15
CA ALA A 50 18.39 3.58 7.58
C ALA A 50 17.08 4.25 7.12
N LEU A 51 17.03 5.58 7.07
CA LEU A 51 15.88 6.33 6.53
C LEU A 51 15.72 6.11 5.02
N ARG A 52 16.82 6.10 4.26
CA ARG A 52 16.80 5.80 2.82
C ARG A 52 16.27 4.39 2.56
N ASP A 53 16.69 3.41 3.34
CA ASP A 53 16.17 2.04 3.26
C ASP A 53 14.66 1.97 3.50
N ILE A 54 14.18 2.66 4.55
CA ILE A 54 12.76 2.74 4.90
C ILE A 54 11.96 3.40 3.76
N GLN A 55 12.48 4.50 3.20
CA GLN A 55 11.85 5.21 2.09
C GLN A 55 11.74 4.33 0.85
N ALA A 56 12.80 3.59 0.50
CA ALA A 56 12.80 2.65 -0.62
C ALA A 56 11.75 1.55 -0.42
N LEU A 57 11.71 0.96 0.78
CA LEU A 57 10.74 -0.08 1.12
C LEU A 57 9.29 0.42 1.04
N ALA A 58 9.01 1.58 1.64
CA ALA A 58 7.68 2.19 1.61
C ALA A 58 7.24 2.54 0.19
N SER A 59 8.16 3.01 -0.66
CA SER A 59 7.89 3.32 -2.07
C SER A 59 7.53 2.06 -2.86
N ALA A 60 8.31 0.99 -2.71
CA ALA A 60 8.05 -0.30 -3.34
C ALA A 60 6.71 -0.90 -2.87
N ALA A 61 6.41 -0.83 -1.58
CA ALA A 61 5.13 -1.30 -1.04
C ALA A 61 3.94 -0.54 -1.65
N ARG A 62 4.03 0.80 -1.76
CA ARG A 62 3.00 1.63 -2.38
C ARG A 62 2.77 1.27 -3.85
N GLU A 63 3.85 1.06 -4.60
CA GLU A 63 3.79 0.65 -6.00
C GLU A 63 3.15 -0.74 -6.15
N GLY A 64 3.52 -1.68 -5.28
CA GLY A 64 2.91 -3.02 -5.24
C GLY A 64 1.41 -2.98 -4.97
N VAL A 65 0.96 -2.18 -4.00
CA VAL A 65 -0.47 -1.98 -3.72
C VAL A 65 -1.20 -1.36 -4.91
N ALA A 66 -0.59 -0.38 -5.58
CA ALA A 66 -1.18 0.23 -6.77
C ALA A 66 -1.31 -0.78 -7.93
N ALA A 67 -0.31 -1.64 -8.14
CA ALA A 67 -0.36 -2.71 -9.13
C ALA A 67 -1.46 -3.73 -8.80
N ALA A 68 -1.53 -4.21 -7.55
CA ALA A 68 -2.57 -5.14 -7.11
C ALA A 68 -3.98 -4.56 -7.30
N LYS A 69 -4.17 -3.28 -6.97
CA LYS A 69 -5.45 -2.58 -7.21
C LYS A 69 -5.86 -2.61 -8.69
N ARG A 70 -4.92 -2.38 -9.61
CA ARG A 70 -5.21 -2.43 -11.06
C ARG A 70 -5.64 -3.84 -11.49
N GLN A 71 -4.95 -4.87 -11.01
CA GLN A 71 -5.29 -6.26 -11.31
C GLN A 71 -6.69 -6.63 -10.79
N LEU A 72 -7.06 -6.20 -9.59
CA LEU A 72 -8.40 -6.44 -9.05
C LEU A 72 -9.50 -5.76 -9.86
N ILE A 73 -9.25 -4.54 -10.35
CA ILE A 73 -10.19 -3.84 -11.24
C ILE A 73 -10.37 -4.59 -12.56
N GLU A 74 -9.28 -5.11 -13.12
CA GLU A 74 -9.32 -5.90 -14.34
C GLU A 74 -10.09 -7.22 -14.16
N ILE A 75 -9.82 -7.94 -13.08
CA ILE A 75 -10.56 -9.16 -12.71
C ILE A 75 -12.06 -8.85 -12.58
N ALA A 76 -12.42 -7.81 -11.84
CA ALA A 76 -13.83 -7.41 -11.69
C ALA A 76 -14.49 -7.03 -13.02
N SER A 77 -13.74 -6.43 -13.95
CA SER A 77 -14.21 -6.14 -15.31
C SER A 77 -14.47 -7.42 -16.10
N LEU A 78 -13.55 -8.38 -16.05
CA LEU A 78 -13.69 -9.67 -16.72
C LEU A 78 -14.85 -10.50 -16.14
N SER A 79 -15.01 -10.54 -14.82
CA SER A 79 -16.13 -11.24 -14.17
C SER A 79 -17.50 -10.72 -14.63
N ARG A 80 -17.68 -9.38 -14.70
CA ARG A 80 -18.93 -8.78 -15.23
C ARG A 80 -19.18 -9.13 -16.70
N ARG A 81 -18.13 -9.34 -17.50
CA ARG A 81 -18.29 -9.82 -18.87
C ARG A 81 -18.69 -11.29 -18.91
N LEU A 82 -18.22 -12.12 -17.98
CA LEU A 82 -18.65 -13.52 -17.88
C LEU A 82 -20.12 -13.65 -17.44
N GLU A 83 -20.60 -12.78 -16.55
CA GLU A 83 -22.03 -12.72 -16.17
C GLU A 83 -22.97 -12.42 -17.36
N THR A 84 -22.44 -11.89 -18.46
CA THR A 84 -23.20 -11.76 -19.72
C THR A 84 -23.25 -13.05 -20.53
N TYR A 85 -22.79 -14.19 -20.03
CA TYR A 85 -22.86 -15.48 -20.70
C TYR A 85 -23.48 -16.55 -19.79
N ASP A 86 -24.33 -17.41 -20.35
CA ASP A 86 -24.91 -18.56 -19.65
C ASP A 86 -23.92 -19.72 -19.54
N GLU A 87 -24.33 -20.81 -18.88
CA GLU A 87 -23.54 -22.05 -18.72
C GLU A 87 -23.16 -22.74 -20.05
N HIS A 88 -23.77 -22.31 -21.16
CA HIS A 88 -23.48 -22.77 -22.51
C HIS A 88 -22.64 -21.76 -23.32
N GLY A 89 -22.14 -20.70 -22.68
CA GLY A 89 -21.33 -19.66 -23.32
C GLY A 89 -22.11 -18.77 -24.29
N ARG A 90 -23.45 -18.74 -24.20
CA ARG A 90 -24.29 -17.87 -25.01
C ARG A 90 -24.52 -16.57 -24.27
N ARG A 91 -24.45 -15.46 -25.02
CA ARG A 91 -24.52 -14.12 -24.44
C ARG A 91 -25.94 -13.86 -23.93
N VAL A 92 -26.13 -13.75 -22.62
CA VAL A 92 -27.38 -13.32 -21.98
C VAL A 92 -27.50 -11.82 -22.23
N GLY A 93 -28.29 -11.46 -23.24
CA GLY A 93 -28.56 -10.07 -23.60
C GLY A 93 -29.02 -9.28 -22.38
N ASN A 94 -28.46 -8.09 -22.19
CA ASN A 94 -28.71 -7.19 -21.09
C ASN A 94 -30.20 -6.78 -21.06
N ALA A 95 -31.06 -7.57 -20.42
CA ALA A 95 -32.52 -7.37 -20.39
C ALA A 95 -32.95 -6.19 -19.50
N ILE A 96 -32.02 -5.47 -18.87
CA ILE A 96 -32.34 -4.38 -17.94
C ILE A 96 -32.65 -3.05 -18.67
N ARG A 97 -32.45 -2.93 -19.99
CA ARG A 97 -32.61 -1.65 -20.70
C ARG A 97 -33.90 -1.45 -21.50
N ASN A 98 -34.78 -2.46 -21.62
CA ASN A 98 -35.98 -2.37 -22.48
C ASN A 98 -37.32 -2.29 -21.73
N GLN A 99 -37.36 -2.02 -20.41
CA GLN A 99 -38.62 -1.89 -19.67
C GLN A 99 -39.17 -0.45 -19.55
N HIS A 100 -38.55 0.55 -20.21
CA HIS A 100 -38.96 1.95 -20.11
C HIS A 100 -39.42 2.61 -21.43
N GLU A 101 -39.69 1.84 -22.48
CA GLU A 101 -40.34 2.35 -23.70
C GLU A 101 -41.59 1.54 -23.99
N GLY A 102 -42.76 2.10 -23.65
CA GLY A 102 -44.04 1.56 -24.12
C GLY A 102 -45.19 1.64 -23.13
N ARG A 103 -45.56 2.84 -22.67
CA ARG A 103 -46.94 3.17 -22.30
C ARG A 103 -47.21 4.66 -22.57
N PHE A 104 -47.63 4.94 -23.80
CA PHE A 104 -48.61 5.98 -24.12
C PHE A 104 -49.88 5.26 -24.57
#